data_AF-A0A3E0PS14-F1
#
_entry.id   AF-A0A3E0PS14-F1
#
_cell.length_a   1.000
_cell.length_b   1.000
_cell.length_c   1.000
_cell.angle_alpha   90.00
_cell.angle_beta   90.00
_cell.angle_gamma   90.00
#
_symmetry.space_group_name_H-M   'P 1'
#
loop_
_entity.id
_entity.type
_entity.pdbx_description
1 polymer ?
#
loop_
_entity_poly.entity_id
_entity_poly.type
_entity_poly.pdbx_seq_one_letter_code
_entity_poly.pdbx_strand_id
1 'polypeptide(L)'
;MIILSKPSIGQEEIDAVTEVLRSGMLAGGRRVIEFESRFADMVGVAHGVALGSGTAALHIGLLAAGIGPGDEVIVPSFTFAATGNSVRMVGAEPVFVDVDPVDFTIHADAIKPAITDKTRAVMPVHLYGQMAPTDGIIE
;
A
#
# COMPACT_ATOMS: atom_id res chain seq x y z
N MET A 1 -24.10 -15.72 16.05
CA MET A 1 -23.38 -15.33 14.81
C MET A 1 -22.06 -14.71 15.25
N ILE A 2 -20.92 -15.26 14.80
CA ILE A 2 -19.59 -14.69 15.08
C ILE A 2 -19.23 -13.82 13.88
N ILE A 3 -18.95 -12.55 14.11
CA ILE A 3 -18.55 -11.59 13.07
C ILE A 3 -17.03 -11.67 12.93
N LEU A 4 -16.53 -11.86 11.70
CA LEU A 4 -15.09 -12.02 11.43
C LEU A 4 -14.26 -10.77 11.76
N SER A 5 -14.80 -9.58 11.49
CA SER A 5 -14.17 -8.30 11.82
C SER A 5 -15.23 -7.24 12.13
N LYS A 6 -15.02 -6.47 13.20
CA LYS A 6 -15.89 -5.37 13.62
C LYS A 6 -15.00 -4.15 13.91
N PRO A 7 -15.24 -2.99 13.26
CA PRO A 7 -14.54 -1.76 13.60
C PRO A 7 -14.74 -1.40 15.08
N SER A 8 -13.67 -0.95 15.74
CA SER A 8 -13.76 -0.34 17.07
C SER A 8 -14.07 1.14 16.89
N ILE A 9 -15.26 1.57 17.30
CA ILE A 9 -15.71 2.97 17.21
C ILE A 9 -16.24 3.34 18.59
N GLY A 10 -15.56 4.27 19.26
CA GLY A 10 -15.87 4.82 20.57
C GLY A 10 -16.41 6.25 20.49
N GLN A 11 -16.42 6.94 21.64
CA GLN A 11 -16.89 8.32 21.71
C GLN A 11 -15.90 9.28 21.04
N GLU A 12 -14.61 8.94 21.09
CA GLU A 12 -13.51 9.69 20.50
C GLU A 12 -13.67 9.86 18.99
N GLU A 13 -14.01 8.79 18.25
CA GLU A 13 -14.28 8.86 16.81
C GLU A 13 -15.53 9.70 16.50
N ILE A 14 -16.58 9.58 17.32
CA ILE A 14 -17.84 10.32 17.13
C ILE A 14 -17.63 11.82 17.33
N ASP A 15 -16.88 12.20 18.36
CA ASP A 15 -16.57 13.59 18.67
C ASP A 15 -15.68 14.21 17.58
N ALA A 16 -14.68 13.46 17.10
CA ALA A 16 -13.79 13.91 16.02
C ALA A 16 -14.56 14.19 14.73
N VAL A 17 -15.50 13.32 14.33
CA VAL A 17 -16.38 13.55 13.17
C VAL A 17 -17.30 14.75 13.40
N THR A 18 -17.90 14.84 14.59
CA THR A 18 -18.81 15.94 14.95
C THR A 18 -18.11 17.30 14.90
N GLU A 19 -16.86 17.40 15.35
CA GLU A 19 -16.06 18.62 15.25
C GLU A 19 -15.87 19.04 13.78
N VAL A 20 -15.51 18.11 12.89
CA VAL A 20 -15.36 18.39 11.46
C VAL A 20 -16.69 18.88 10.87
N LEU A 21 -17.81 18.20 11.18
CA LEU A 21 -19.14 18.62 10.73
C LEU A 21 -19.50 20.03 11.19
N ARG A 22 -19.24 20.37 12.46
CA ARG A 22 -19.49 21.70 13.02
C ARG A 22 -18.59 22.77 12.43
N SER A 23 -17.38 22.41 11.99
CA SER A 23 -16.43 23.37 11.39
C SER A 23 -16.83 23.83 9.98
N GLY A 24 -17.66 23.07 9.27
CA GLY A 24 -18.00 23.31 7.86
C GLY A 24 -16.91 22.96 6.84
N MET A 25 -15.68 22.64 7.28
CA MET A 25 -14.56 22.26 6.41
C MET A 25 -14.50 20.73 6.25
N LEU A 26 -15.32 20.18 5.36
CA LEU A 26 -15.54 18.73 5.25
C LEU A 26 -14.47 17.97 4.45
N ALA A 27 -13.67 18.65 3.62
CA ALA A 27 -12.67 18.01 2.75
C ALA A 27 -11.34 18.78 2.79
N GLY A 28 -10.22 18.05 2.81
CA GLY A 28 -8.87 18.63 2.72
C GLY A 28 -8.48 19.58 3.87
N GLY A 29 -9.12 19.45 5.03
CA GLY A 29 -8.94 20.36 6.16
C GLY A 29 -7.81 19.98 7.12
N ARG A 30 -7.71 20.73 8.23
CA ARG A 30 -6.68 20.58 9.27
C ARG A 30 -6.46 19.12 9.73
N ARG A 31 -7.54 18.33 9.85
CA ARG A 31 -7.46 16.92 10.27
C ARG A 31 -6.62 16.05 9.34
N VAL A 32 -6.61 16.35 8.04
CA VAL A 32 -5.79 15.64 7.05
C VAL A 32 -4.31 15.97 7.26
N ILE A 33 -3.97 17.26 7.38
CA ILE A 33 -2.60 17.73 7.61
C ILE A 33 -2.04 17.16 8.92
N GLU A 34 -2.84 17.17 9.99
CA GLU A 34 -2.46 16.58 11.28
C GLU A 34 -2.21 15.06 11.15
N PHE A 35 -3.05 14.35 10.41
CA PHE A 35 -2.87 12.92 10.17
C PHE A 35 -1.60 12.63 9.38
N GLU A 36 -1.34 13.36 8.30
CA GLU A 36 -0.15 13.23 7.45
C GLU A 36 1.13 13.42 8.26
N SER A 37 1.22 14.49 9.06
CA SER A 37 2.37 14.77 9.91
C SER A 37 2.58 13.67 10.96
N ARG A 38 1.52 13.30 11.70
CA ARG A 38 1.63 12.31 12.78
C ARG A 38 1.96 10.92 12.24
N PHE A 39 1.43 10.55 11.08
CA PHE A 39 1.73 9.26 10.47
C PHE A 39 3.17 9.21 9.96
N ALA A 40 3.65 10.29 9.33
CA ALA A 40 5.05 10.40 8.91
C ALA A 40 6.03 10.26 10.09
N ASP A 41 5.75 10.97 11.20
CA ASP A 41 6.53 10.87 12.43
C ASP A 41 6.51 9.44 13.01
N MET A 42 5.33 8.80 13.02
CA MET A 42 5.15 7.46 13.57
C MET A 42 5.96 6.39 12.83
N VAL A 43 6.06 6.49 11.50
CA VAL A 43 6.80 5.52 10.68
C VAL A 43 8.23 5.94 10.36
N GLY A 44 8.66 7.12 10.83
CA GLY A 44 10.04 7.61 10.70
C GLY A 44 10.40 8.14 9.30
N VAL A 45 9.45 8.72 8.57
CA VAL A 45 9.67 9.31 7.23
C VAL A 45 9.45 10.82 7.23
N ALA A 46 10.05 11.53 6.27
CA ALA A 46 9.95 12.99 6.20
C ALA A 46 8.57 13.51 5.80
N HIS A 47 7.80 12.72 5.04
CA HIS A 47 6.52 13.14 4.47
C HIS A 47 5.49 12.01 4.49
N GLY A 48 4.22 12.36 4.74
CA GLY A 48 3.06 11.49 4.59
C GLY A 48 2.03 12.18 3.70
N VAL A 49 1.31 11.40 2.88
CA VAL A 49 0.24 11.91 2.00
C VAL A 49 -1.00 11.06 2.18
N ALA A 50 -2.10 11.68 2.62
CA ALA A 50 -3.36 11.00 2.86
C ALA A 50 -4.16 10.85 1.56
N LEU A 51 -4.68 9.65 1.33
CA LEU A 51 -5.43 9.31 0.11
C LEU A 51 -6.72 8.58 0.46
N GLY A 52 -7.66 8.56 -0.48
CA GLY A 52 -8.99 7.97 -0.27
C GLY A 52 -9.01 6.44 -0.13
N SER A 53 -7.92 5.75 -0.49
CA SER A 53 -7.78 4.29 -0.31
C SER A 53 -6.33 3.82 -0.50
N GLY A 54 -6.03 2.60 -0.04
CA GLY A 54 -4.75 1.94 -0.34
C GLY A 54 -4.51 1.73 -1.84
N THR A 55 -5.55 1.42 -2.63
CA THR A 55 -5.43 1.30 -4.09
C THR A 55 -4.98 2.61 -4.74
N ALA A 56 -5.54 3.75 -4.28
CA ALA A 56 -5.13 5.07 -4.76
C ALA A 56 -3.66 5.36 -4.38
N ALA A 57 -3.22 4.93 -3.20
CA ALA A 57 -1.83 5.05 -2.76
C ALA A 57 -0.87 4.25 -3.65
N LEU A 58 -1.18 2.99 -3.95
CA LEU A 58 -0.37 2.18 -4.85
C LEU A 58 -0.32 2.79 -6.25
N HIS A 59 -1.48 3.21 -6.78
CA HIS A 59 -1.55 3.82 -8.11
C HIS A 59 -0.71 5.10 -8.22
N ILE A 60 -0.86 6.04 -7.28
CA ILE A 60 -0.08 7.29 -7.27
C ILE A 60 1.39 7.02 -7.01
N GLY A 61 1.73 6.06 -6.13
CA GLY A 61 3.11 5.65 -5.86
C GLY A 61 3.82 5.14 -7.12
N LEU A 62 3.15 4.31 -7.91
CA LEU A 62 3.68 3.82 -9.18
C LEU A 62 3.89 4.95 -10.19
N LEU A 63 2.92 5.87 -10.33
CA LEU A 63 3.08 7.06 -11.18
C LEU A 63 4.25 7.94 -10.73
N ALA A 64 4.39 8.17 -9.42
CA ALA A 64 5.48 8.97 -8.85
C ALA A 64 6.85 8.30 -9.05
N ALA A 65 6.91 6.98 -9.07
CA ALA A 65 8.09 6.19 -9.40
C ALA A 65 8.40 6.15 -10.90
N GLY A 66 7.56 6.76 -11.76
CA GLY A 66 7.75 6.80 -13.21
C GLY A 66 7.39 5.51 -13.93
N ILE A 67 6.64 4.61 -13.29
CA ILE A 67 6.19 3.33 -13.89
C ILE A 67 5.08 3.59 -14.90
N GLY A 68 5.16 2.96 -16.07
CA GLY A 68 4.19 3.14 -17.13
C GLY A 68 4.15 2.02 -18.19
N PRO A 69 3.57 2.30 -19.37
CA PRO A 69 3.47 1.32 -20.44
C PRO A 69 4.81 0.74 -20.88
N GLY A 70 4.88 -0.59 -20.95
CA GLY A 70 6.09 -1.33 -21.33
C GLY A 70 6.96 -1.78 -20.16
N ASP A 71 6.70 -1.27 -18.95
CA ASP A 71 7.37 -1.70 -17.74
C ASP A 71 6.71 -2.96 -17.14
N GLU A 72 7.51 -3.73 -16.40
CA GLU A 72 7.07 -4.86 -15.59
C GLU A 72 7.24 -4.54 -14.09
N VAL A 73 6.24 -4.90 -13.29
CA VAL A 73 6.28 -4.80 -11.83
C VAL A 73 6.05 -6.18 -11.22
N ILE A 74 7.04 -6.67 -10.47
CA ILE A 74 6.95 -7.98 -9.81
C ILE A 74 6.07 -7.86 -8.55
N VAL A 75 5.08 -8.74 -8.43
CA VAL A 75 4.09 -8.76 -7.33
C VAL A 75 3.83 -10.19 -6.85
N PRO A 76 3.46 -10.41 -5.56
CA PRO A 76 2.98 -11.71 -5.11
C PRO A 76 1.72 -12.15 -5.86
N SER A 77 1.63 -13.44 -6.19
CA SER A 77 0.38 -14.08 -6.63
C SER A 77 -0.65 -14.17 -5.50
N PHE A 78 -0.20 -14.33 -4.25
CA PHE A 78 -1.03 -14.43 -3.07
C PHE A 78 -1.15 -13.06 -2.36
N THR A 79 -2.10 -12.24 -2.81
CA THR A 79 -2.35 -10.88 -2.29
C THR A 79 -3.79 -10.42 -2.59
N PHE A 80 -4.17 -9.22 -2.13
CA PHE A 80 -5.39 -8.58 -2.57
C PHE A 80 -5.27 -8.04 -4.01
N ALA A 81 -6.35 -8.13 -4.80
CA ALA A 81 -6.33 -7.80 -6.23
C ALA A 81 -5.89 -6.35 -6.55
N ALA A 82 -6.02 -5.41 -5.60
CA ALA A 82 -5.55 -4.03 -5.78
C ALA A 82 -4.05 -3.95 -6.13
N THR A 83 -3.23 -4.88 -5.62
CA THR A 83 -1.79 -4.94 -5.88
C THR A 83 -1.52 -5.02 -7.38
N GLY A 84 -2.00 -6.06 -8.07
CA GLY A 84 -1.86 -6.18 -9.53
C GLY A 84 -2.67 -5.15 -10.31
N ASN A 85 -3.88 -4.81 -9.85
CA ASN A 85 -4.72 -3.83 -10.55
C ASN A 85 -4.06 -2.45 -10.61
N SER A 86 -3.37 -2.02 -9.54
CA SER A 86 -2.67 -0.72 -9.52
C SER A 86 -1.55 -0.65 -10.56
N VAL A 87 -0.85 -1.76 -10.81
CA VAL A 87 0.15 -1.89 -11.90
C VAL A 87 -0.53 -1.72 -13.26
N ARG A 88 -1.68 -2.38 -13.46
CA ARG A 88 -2.44 -2.23 -14.71
C ARG A 88 -3.01 -0.83 -14.90
N MET A 89 -3.37 -0.12 -13.82
CA MET A 89 -3.89 1.25 -13.89
C MET A 89 -2.88 2.24 -14.48
N VAL A 90 -1.57 2.04 -14.24
CA VAL A 90 -0.51 2.85 -14.85
C VAL A 90 -0.10 2.36 -16.26
N GLY A 91 -0.70 1.28 -16.75
CA GLY A 91 -0.40 0.68 -18.05
C GLY A 91 0.79 -0.29 -18.07
N ALA A 92 1.40 -0.56 -16.93
CA ALA A 92 2.48 -1.54 -16.77
C ALA A 92 1.94 -2.97 -16.66
N GLU A 93 2.82 -3.98 -16.75
CA GLU A 93 2.48 -5.40 -16.65
C GLU A 93 2.84 -5.97 -15.26
N PRO A 94 1.89 -6.54 -14.50
CA PRO A 94 2.20 -7.25 -13.27
C PRO A 94 2.79 -8.63 -13.58
N VAL A 95 4.00 -8.87 -13.09
CA VAL A 95 4.65 -10.18 -13.15
C VAL A 95 4.44 -10.89 -11.82
N PHE A 96 3.57 -11.89 -11.81
CA PHE A 96 3.24 -12.63 -10.60
C PHE A 96 4.32 -13.65 -10.24
N VAL A 97 4.77 -13.61 -8.99
CA VAL A 97 5.69 -14.59 -8.40
C VAL A 97 5.06 -15.28 -7.21
N ASP A 98 5.50 -16.49 -6.91
CA ASP A 98 5.00 -17.27 -5.78
C ASP A 98 5.49 -16.70 -4.43
N VAL A 99 4.83 -17.11 -3.35
CA VAL A 99 5.16 -16.71 -1.97
C VAL A 99 5.76 -17.86 -1.19
N ASP A 100 6.47 -17.56 -0.11
CA ASP A 100 6.86 -18.57 0.86
C ASP A 100 5.60 -19.17 1.54
N PRO A 101 5.48 -20.50 1.66
CA PRO A 101 4.28 -21.15 2.19
C PRO A 101 4.13 -21.04 3.72
N VAL A 102 5.15 -20.55 4.43
CA VAL A 102 5.14 -20.39 5.88
C VAL A 102 4.68 -18.98 6.26
N ASP A 103 5.27 -17.95 5.65
CA ASP A 103 4.95 -16.55 5.98
C ASP A 103 4.03 -15.85 4.97
N PHE A 104 3.79 -16.47 3.81
CA PHE A 104 2.95 -15.97 2.73
C PHE A 104 3.43 -14.65 2.08
N THR A 105 4.73 -14.35 2.17
CA THR A 105 5.37 -13.17 1.56
C THR A 105 6.31 -13.57 0.42
N ILE A 106 6.64 -12.61 -0.47
CA ILE A 106 7.62 -12.86 -1.54
C ILE A 106 9.04 -12.75 -1.01
N HIS A 107 9.91 -13.65 -1.47
CA HIS A 107 11.33 -13.68 -1.12
C HIS A 107 12.20 -13.49 -2.36
N ALA A 108 13.46 -13.11 -2.15
CA ALA A 108 14.42 -12.82 -3.22
C ALA A 108 14.56 -13.96 -4.24
N ASP A 109 14.49 -15.22 -3.79
CA ASP A 109 14.68 -16.39 -4.65
C ASP A 109 13.51 -16.62 -5.62
N ALA A 110 12.30 -16.19 -5.27
CA ALA A 110 11.15 -16.20 -6.18
C ALA A 110 11.18 -15.00 -7.15
N ILE A 111 11.79 -13.88 -6.73
CA ILE A 111 11.88 -12.64 -7.52
C ILE A 111 12.96 -12.76 -8.60
N LYS A 112 14.17 -13.21 -8.25
CA LYS A 112 15.34 -13.24 -9.16
C LYS A 112 15.07 -13.87 -10.53
N PRO A 113 14.39 -15.03 -10.64
CA PRO A 113 14.13 -15.67 -11.93
C PRO A 113 13.10 -14.91 -12.80
N ALA A 114 12.31 -14.02 -12.20
CA ALA A 114 11.27 -13.24 -12.88
C ALA A 114 11.77 -11.88 -13.40
N ILE A 115 13.02 -11.50 -13.08
CA ILE A 115 13.61 -10.23 -13.53
C ILE A 115 13.92 -10.29 -15.02
N THR A 116 13.50 -9.26 -15.74
CA THR A 116 13.76 -9.03 -17.17
C THR A 116 14.37 -7.64 -17.39
N ASP A 117 14.67 -7.31 -18.64
CA ASP A 117 15.09 -5.95 -19.04
C ASP A 117 13.99 -4.89 -18.87
N LYS A 118 12.73 -5.32 -18.74
CA LYS A 118 11.55 -4.48 -18.52
C LYS A 118 11.17 -4.33 -17.05
N THR A 119 11.74 -5.13 -16.15
CA THR A 119 11.46 -5.00 -14.72
C THR A 119 11.90 -3.63 -14.22
N ARG A 120 10.95 -2.89 -13.61
CA ARG A 120 11.20 -1.55 -13.04
C ARG A 120 10.93 -1.45 -11.56
N ALA A 121 10.11 -2.33 -11.01
CA ALA A 121 9.82 -2.33 -9.58
C ALA A 121 9.49 -3.74 -9.07
N VAL A 122 9.70 -3.93 -7.77
CA VAL A 122 9.18 -5.05 -6.99
C VAL A 122 8.25 -4.44 -5.94
N MET A 123 7.04 -4.96 -5.82
CA MET A 123 6.04 -4.47 -4.86
C MET A 123 5.66 -5.60 -3.88
N PRO A 124 6.44 -5.78 -2.79
CA PRO A 124 6.15 -6.78 -1.78
C PRO A 124 4.90 -6.43 -0.96
N VAL A 125 4.33 -7.44 -0.30
CA VAL A 125 3.14 -7.30 0.55
C VAL A 125 3.44 -7.87 1.93
N HIS A 126 3.29 -7.05 2.96
CA HIS A 126 3.39 -7.49 4.35
C HIS A 126 2.09 -8.18 4.78
N LEU A 127 1.88 -9.42 4.30
CA LEU A 127 0.60 -10.11 4.40
C LEU A 127 0.26 -10.46 5.85
N TYR A 128 -1.01 -10.22 6.25
CA TYR A 128 -1.49 -10.46 7.62
C TYR A 128 -0.68 -9.76 8.73
N GLY A 129 0.09 -8.72 8.40
CA GLY A 129 1.00 -8.03 9.32
C GLY A 129 2.38 -8.68 9.45
N GLN A 130 2.66 -9.74 8.70
CA GLN A 130 3.99 -10.34 8.59
C GLN A 130 4.86 -9.50 7.65
N MET A 131 6.04 -9.08 8.11
CA MET A 131 6.93 -8.27 7.28
C MET A 131 7.66 -9.15 6.27
N ALA A 132 7.35 -8.98 4.98
CA ALA A 132 8.21 -9.44 3.90
C ALA A 132 9.69 -9.07 4.14
N PRO A 133 10.65 -9.94 3.81
CA PRO A 133 12.08 -9.72 4.08
C PRO A 133 12.69 -8.72 3.09
N THR A 134 12.35 -7.43 3.25
CA THR A 134 12.70 -6.36 2.31
C THR A 134 14.20 -6.13 2.16
N ASP A 135 15.00 -6.37 3.20
CA ASP A 135 16.46 -6.21 3.15
C ASP A 135 17.06 -7.11 2.04
N GLY A 136 16.66 -8.39 2.00
CA GLY A 136 17.11 -9.31 0.95
C GLY A 136 16.49 -9.07 -0.42
N ILE A 137 15.44 -8.24 -0.53
CA ILE A 137 14.84 -7.83 -1.80
C ILE A 137 15.58 -6.61 -2.39
N ILE A 138 16.17 -5.78 -1.53
CA ILE A 138 16.85 -4.53 -1.91
C ILE A 138 18.33 -4.78 -2.30
N GLU A 139 18.94 -5.85 -1.79
CA GLU A 139 20.31 -6.31 -2.12
C GLU A 139 20.46 -6.86 -3.55
#